data_AF-A0A014LLR2-F1
#
_entry.id   AF-A0A014LLR2-F1
#
_cell.length_a   1.000
_cell.length_b   1.000
_cell.length_c   1.000
_cell.angle_alpha   90.00
_cell.angle_beta   90.00
_cell.angle_gamma   90.00
#
_symmetry.space_group_name_H-M   'P 1'
#
loop_
_entity.id
_entity.type
_entity.pdbx_description
1 polymer ?
#
loop_
_entity_poly.entity_id
_entity_poly.type
_entity_poly.pdbx_seq_one_letter_code
_entity_poly.pdbx_strand_id
1 'polypeptide(L)'
;MFQVPAETLFGPPPSANDPALPTFDLEAEIAMTARDAQEDANAAAASSISDTTIDQIRDDIVALAGAYNRKSSAEVWTEARRLREEAETQRDRTRIPGQQQDLLVLAGQASALLATAAFDMGSLAGAKRLARTAALYGESARFGPLQAFAAGALAYISYFSATPSESVRLVQRGLMCAGLGDTAVRRLRAIEARAYGHLGDTASAQRALELSEGARSGRTDDLHEVVGGEFGFSDERLAMSNSSTALLVGNGEQAEVSALRALELLNSKPASARSARVMGGAAADLAMARLLHNDLEGAAEALAKVWDVPVDQRATGLLRRVSQLRSALTLPRYQGAAVAGDLAERIEGFVLASSARSLDGPYGVIALEP
;
A
#
# COMPACT_ATOMS: atom_id res chain seq x y z
N MET A 1 30.00 20.19 -75.75
CA MET A 1 30.64 21.39 -76.31
C MET A 1 29.78 22.58 -75.88
N PHE A 2 30.11 23.22 -74.77
CA PHE A 2 29.35 24.38 -74.29
C PHE A 2 29.60 25.54 -75.25
N GLN A 3 28.59 25.91 -76.03
CA GLN A 3 28.64 27.00 -77.00
C GLN A 3 28.51 28.36 -76.30
N VAL A 4 29.49 28.72 -75.48
CA VAL A 4 29.57 30.06 -74.89
C VAL A 4 30.76 30.78 -75.54
N PRO A 5 30.55 31.91 -76.23
CA PRO A 5 31.62 32.69 -76.84
C PRO A 5 32.68 33.07 -75.79
N ALA A 6 33.97 33.01 -76.14
CA ALA A 6 35.08 33.29 -75.20
C ALA A 6 35.01 34.70 -74.59
N GLU A 7 34.41 35.65 -75.31
CA GLU A 7 34.15 37.02 -74.86
C GLU A 7 33.25 37.08 -73.61
N THR A 8 32.37 36.10 -73.43
CA THR A 8 31.46 35.98 -72.28
C THR A 8 32.14 35.45 -71.03
N LEU A 9 33.30 34.79 -71.15
CA LEU A 9 34.08 34.26 -70.02
C LEU A 9 35.05 35.30 -69.43
N PHE A 10 35.40 36.34 -70.19
CA PHE A 10 36.32 37.40 -69.79
C PHE A 10 35.67 38.79 -69.72
N GLY A 11 34.35 38.90 -69.92
CA GLY A 11 33.60 40.13 -69.68
C GLY A 11 33.37 40.39 -68.19
N PRO A 12 33.04 41.63 -67.79
CA PRO A 12 32.59 41.91 -66.42
C PRO A 12 31.38 41.03 -66.09
N PRO A 13 31.24 40.55 -64.84
CA PRO A 13 30.13 39.68 -64.45
C PRO A 13 28.80 40.35 -64.85
N PRO A 14 27.81 39.58 -65.35
CA PRO A 14 26.49 40.14 -65.62
C PRO A 14 26.03 40.86 -64.38
N SER A 15 25.59 42.12 -64.53
CA SER A 15 25.11 42.95 -63.43
C SER A 15 24.16 42.10 -62.61
N ALA A 16 24.55 41.80 -61.37
CA ALA A 16 23.74 41.04 -60.46
C ALA A 16 22.46 41.84 -60.23
N ASN A 17 21.40 41.51 -60.98
CA ASN A 17 20.11 41.41 -60.33
C ASN A 17 20.28 40.21 -59.38
N ASP A 18 20.89 40.47 -58.23
CA ASP A 18 20.83 39.55 -57.11
C ASP A 18 19.35 39.22 -56.94
N PRO A 19 18.91 37.96 -57.04
CA PRO A 19 17.65 37.62 -56.40
C PRO A 19 17.87 38.02 -54.95
N ALA A 20 17.17 39.08 -54.50
CA ALA A 20 17.29 39.59 -53.15
C ALA A 20 17.28 38.37 -52.22
N LEU A 21 18.42 38.10 -51.57
CA LEU A 21 18.52 37.05 -50.56
C LEU A 21 17.32 37.28 -49.64
N PRO A 22 16.49 36.25 -49.37
CA PRO A 22 15.28 36.43 -48.59
C PRO A 22 15.68 37.17 -47.32
N THR A 23 15.22 38.41 -47.22
CA THR A 23 15.60 39.28 -46.12
C THR A 23 15.00 38.61 -44.91
N PHE A 24 15.84 38.04 -44.06
CA PHE A 24 15.41 37.38 -42.84
C PHE A 24 14.70 38.45 -41.99
N ASP A 25 13.37 38.44 -42.07
CA ASP A 25 12.53 39.36 -41.32
C ASP A 25 12.41 38.82 -39.89
N LEU A 26 13.45 39.12 -39.12
CA LEU A 26 13.55 38.75 -37.71
C LEU A 26 12.32 39.25 -36.92
N GLU A 27 11.73 40.38 -37.31
CA GLU A 27 10.54 40.91 -36.65
C GLU A 27 9.31 40.04 -36.92
N ALA A 28 9.11 39.61 -38.17
CA ALA A 28 8.06 38.64 -38.52
C ALA A 28 8.26 37.28 -37.85
N GLU A 29 9.50 36.77 -37.77
CA GLU A 29 9.81 35.52 -37.07
C GLU A 29 9.54 35.61 -35.56
N ILE A 30 9.97 36.72 -34.92
CA ILE A 30 9.67 36.98 -33.51
C ILE A 30 8.15 37.03 -33.28
N ALA A 31 7.41 37.73 -34.14
CA ALA A 31 5.96 37.86 -34.00
C ALA A 31 5.21 36.54 -34.22
N MET A 32 5.65 35.71 -35.19
CA MET A 32 5.11 34.36 -35.36
C MET A 32 5.42 33.48 -34.16
N THR A 33 6.67 33.44 -33.71
CA THR A 33 7.10 32.68 -32.52
C THR A 33 6.31 33.08 -31.27
N ALA A 34 6.07 34.38 -31.07
CA ALA A 34 5.28 34.88 -29.95
C ALA A 34 3.80 34.46 -30.04
N ARG A 35 3.19 34.50 -31.23
CA ARG A 35 1.81 34.03 -31.44
C ARG A 35 1.70 32.53 -31.22
N ASP A 36 2.60 31.74 -31.79
CA ASP A 36 2.61 30.29 -31.63
C ASP A 36 2.73 29.90 -30.15
N ALA A 37 3.61 30.58 -29.40
CA ALA A 37 3.74 30.38 -27.96
C ALA A 37 2.47 30.76 -27.18
N GLN A 38 1.78 31.84 -27.58
CA GLN A 38 0.53 32.26 -26.96
C GLN A 38 -0.62 31.30 -27.28
N GLU A 39 -0.71 30.82 -28.53
CA GLU A 39 -1.71 29.86 -28.96
C GLU A 39 -1.55 28.52 -28.24
N ASP A 40 -0.32 28.00 -28.11
CA ASP A 40 -0.04 26.80 -27.33
C ASP A 40 -0.42 26.97 -25.85
N ALA A 41 -0.03 28.08 -25.23
CA ALA A 41 -0.39 28.38 -23.84
C ALA A 41 -1.91 28.46 -23.64
N ASN A 42 -2.63 29.09 -24.56
CA ASN A 42 -4.09 29.15 -24.53
C ASN A 42 -4.73 27.77 -24.71
N ALA A 43 -4.21 26.95 -25.63
CA ALA A 43 -4.69 25.58 -25.85
C ALA A 43 -4.47 24.69 -24.61
N ALA A 44 -3.33 24.85 -23.92
CA ALA A 44 -3.05 24.18 -22.66
C ALA A 44 -4.01 24.62 -21.55
N ALA A 45 -4.26 25.93 -21.42
CA ALA A 45 -5.18 26.48 -20.43
C ALA A 45 -6.65 26.08 -20.70
N ALA A 46 -7.06 25.99 -21.96
CA ALA A 46 -8.39 25.56 -22.36
C ALA A 46 -8.63 24.05 -22.14
N SER A 47 -7.56 23.25 -22.06
CA SER A 47 -7.62 21.81 -21.81
C SER A 47 -7.74 21.48 -20.31
N SER A 48 -8.67 22.14 -19.61
CA SER A 48 -9.00 21.82 -18.21
C SER A 48 -10.19 20.88 -18.13
N ILE A 49 -10.25 20.09 -17.05
CA ILE A 49 -11.45 19.33 -16.69
C ILE A 49 -12.17 20.00 -15.53
N SER A 50 -13.41 19.59 -15.26
CA SER A 50 -14.18 20.10 -14.13
C SER A 50 -13.57 19.65 -12.81
N ASP A 51 -13.37 20.58 -11.88
CA ASP A 51 -12.92 20.28 -10.52
C ASP A 51 -13.89 19.32 -9.81
N THR A 52 -15.20 19.42 -10.11
CA THR A 52 -16.21 18.48 -9.60
C THR A 52 -15.94 17.03 -10.02
N THR A 53 -15.35 16.80 -11.19
CA THR A 53 -14.97 15.44 -11.62
C THR A 53 -13.81 14.90 -10.77
N ILE A 54 -12.82 15.74 -10.46
CA ILE A 54 -11.70 15.37 -9.60
C ILE A 54 -12.20 15.12 -8.17
N ASP A 55 -13.06 15.99 -7.66
CA ASP A 55 -13.67 15.87 -6.34
C ASP A 55 -14.50 14.60 -6.20
N GLN A 56 -15.28 14.22 -7.22
CA GLN A 56 -16.03 12.96 -7.19
C GLN A 56 -15.13 11.73 -7.09
N ILE A 57 -14.01 11.70 -7.82
CA ILE A 57 -13.05 10.59 -7.74
C ILE A 57 -12.41 10.56 -6.34
N ARG A 58 -12.08 11.74 -5.79
CA ARG A 58 -11.55 11.87 -4.43
C ARG A 58 -12.54 11.32 -3.39
N ASP A 59 -13.80 11.74 -3.45
CA ASP A 59 -14.84 11.29 -2.53
C ASP A 59 -15.09 9.78 -2.63
N ASP A 60 -15.10 9.23 -3.84
CA ASP A 60 -15.23 7.79 -4.06
C ASP A 60 -14.04 7.00 -3.45
N ILE A 61 -12.81 7.53 -3.55
CA ILE A 61 -11.62 6.92 -2.92
C ILE A 61 -11.72 6.97 -1.40
N VAL A 62 -12.13 8.12 -0.83
CA VAL A 62 -12.34 8.28 0.62
C VAL A 62 -13.39 7.28 1.11
N ALA A 63 -14.52 7.17 0.40
CA ALA A 63 -15.58 6.23 0.72
C ALA A 63 -15.10 4.78 0.66
N LEU A 64 -14.34 4.40 -0.38
CA LEU A 64 -13.80 3.05 -0.53
C LEU A 64 -12.79 2.71 0.56
N ALA A 65 -11.84 3.62 0.85
CA ALA A 65 -10.86 3.44 1.91
C ALA A 65 -11.52 3.27 3.28
N GLY A 66 -12.54 4.09 3.59
CA GLY A 66 -13.32 3.99 4.83
C GLY A 66 -14.19 2.72 4.91
N ALA A 67 -14.65 2.19 3.78
CA ALA A 67 -15.43 0.96 3.71
C ALA A 67 -14.59 -0.33 3.66
N TYR A 68 -13.26 -0.23 3.50
CA TYR A 68 -12.37 -1.36 3.25
C TYR A 68 -12.57 -2.54 4.22
N ASN A 69 -12.68 -2.26 5.52
CA ASN A 69 -12.84 -3.29 6.57
C ASN A 69 -14.21 -4.01 6.55
N ARG A 70 -15.18 -3.50 5.79
CA ARG A 70 -16.55 -4.03 5.70
C ARG A 70 -16.83 -4.73 4.37
N LYS A 71 -15.93 -4.58 3.39
CA LYS A 71 -16.03 -5.19 2.06
C LYS A 71 -15.10 -6.40 1.95
N SER A 72 -15.47 -7.32 1.08
CA SER A 72 -14.56 -8.36 0.61
C SER A 72 -13.39 -7.74 -0.17
N SER A 73 -12.25 -8.41 -0.21
CA SER A 73 -11.11 -7.93 -0.99
C SER A 73 -11.39 -7.91 -2.51
N ALA A 74 -12.31 -8.75 -3.00
CA ALA A 74 -12.72 -8.78 -4.41
C ALA A 74 -13.61 -7.59 -4.81
N GLU A 75 -14.50 -7.15 -3.92
CA GLU A 75 -15.29 -5.93 -4.12
C GLU A 75 -14.38 -4.70 -4.15
N VAL A 76 -13.46 -4.59 -3.17
CA VAL A 76 -12.50 -3.48 -3.14
C VAL A 76 -11.63 -3.47 -4.39
N TRP A 77 -11.17 -4.65 -4.84
CA TRP A 77 -10.41 -4.77 -6.08
C TRP A 77 -11.17 -4.19 -7.28
N THR A 78 -12.45 -4.55 -7.43
CA THR A 78 -13.27 -4.10 -8.55
C THR A 78 -13.48 -2.58 -8.53
N GLU A 79 -13.83 -2.03 -7.37
CA GLU A 79 -14.07 -0.59 -7.21
C GLU A 79 -12.77 0.23 -7.36
N ALA A 80 -11.66 -0.19 -6.73
CA ALA A 80 -10.38 0.50 -6.85
C ALA A 80 -9.82 0.44 -8.27
N ARG A 81 -10.06 -0.65 -9.02
CA ARG A 81 -9.65 -0.76 -10.43
C ARG A 81 -10.38 0.28 -11.28
N ARG A 82 -11.70 0.40 -11.11
CA ARG A 82 -12.51 1.42 -11.79
C ARG A 82 -12.00 2.83 -11.49
N LEU A 83 -11.74 3.15 -10.22
CA LEU A 83 -11.28 4.48 -9.80
C LEU A 83 -9.91 4.82 -10.37
N ARG A 84 -8.99 3.85 -10.42
CA ARG A 84 -7.68 4.03 -11.05
C ARG A 84 -7.82 4.33 -12.55
N GLU A 85 -8.62 3.54 -13.27
CA GLU A 85 -8.86 3.70 -14.71
C GLU A 85 -9.54 5.06 -15.02
N GLU A 86 -10.47 5.50 -14.16
CA GLU A 86 -11.12 6.81 -14.29
C GLU A 86 -10.12 7.94 -14.08
N ALA A 87 -9.30 7.90 -13.01
CA ALA A 87 -8.29 8.93 -12.75
C ALA A 87 -7.26 9.02 -13.89
N GLU A 88 -6.82 7.88 -14.44
CA GLU A 88 -5.93 7.82 -15.60
C GLU A 88 -6.58 8.43 -16.85
N THR A 89 -7.84 8.08 -17.11
CA THR A 89 -8.61 8.63 -18.24
C THR A 89 -8.78 10.13 -18.15
N GLN A 90 -9.12 10.66 -16.96
CA GLN A 90 -9.27 12.11 -16.77
C GLN A 90 -7.93 12.85 -16.87
N ARG A 91 -6.83 12.23 -16.41
CA ARG A 91 -5.48 12.82 -16.52
C ARG A 91 -5.10 13.04 -17.98
N ASP A 92 -5.44 12.09 -18.84
CA ASP A 92 -5.13 12.18 -20.27
C ASP A 92 -5.98 13.25 -21.00
N ARG A 93 -7.02 13.79 -20.34
CA ARG A 93 -7.91 14.85 -20.87
C ARG A 93 -7.55 16.26 -20.38
N THR A 94 -6.68 16.40 -19.38
CA THR A 94 -6.24 17.70 -18.87
C THR A 94 -4.78 17.99 -19.19
N ARG A 95 -4.47 19.25 -19.52
CA ARG A 95 -3.09 19.76 -19.60
C ARG A 95 -2.74 20.70 -18.43
N ILE A 96 -3.65 20.87 -17.47
CA ILE A 96 -3.42 21.71 -16.30
C ILE A 96 -2.53 20.95 -15.30
N PRO A 97 -1.31 21.43 -15.00
CA PRO A 97 -0.35 20.66 -14.18
C PRO A 97 -0.87 20.30 -12.78
N GLY A 98 -1.61 21.21 -12.14
CA GLY A 98 -2.22 20.95 -10.82
C GLY A 98 -3.25 19.82 -10.88
N GLN A 99 -4.15 19.83 -11.88
CA GLN A 99 -5.13 18.77 -12.08
C GLN A 99 -4.45 17.43 -12.42
N GLN A 100 -3.40 17.44 -13.25
CA GLN A 100 -2.61 16.24 -13.53
C GLN A 100 -1.97 15.68 -12.25
N GLN A 101 -1.41 16.54 -11.39
CA GLN A 101 -0.83 16.13 -10.12
C GLN A 101 -1.89 15.49 -9.20
N ASP A 102 -3.06 16.10 -9.06
CA ASP A 102 -4.17 15.54 -8.27
C ASP A 102 -4.58 14.16 -8.79
N LEU A 103 -4.72 14.00 -10.10
CA LEU A 103 -5.11 12.74 -10.72
C LEU A 103 -4.04 11.65 -10.58
N LEU A 104 -2.75 12.03 -10.56
CA LEU A 104 -1.66 11.10 -10.21
C LEU A 104 -1.78 10.64 -8.75
N VAL A 105 -2.10 11.54 -7.81
CA VAL A 105 -2.34 11.17 -6.40
C VAL A 105 -3.51 10.19 -6.30
N LEU A 106 -4.64 10.48 -6.95
CA LEU A 106 -5.85 9.65 -6.91
C LEU A 106 -5.61 8.27 -7.55
N ALA A 107 -4.95 8.20 -8.72
CA ALA A 107 -4.56 6.93 -9.35
C ALA A 107 -3.60 6.13 -8.45
N GLY A 108 -2.71 6.81 -7.74
CA GLY A 108 -1.79 6.22 -6.77
C GLY A 108 -2.48 5.65 -5.53
N GLN A 109 -3.44 6.38 -4.95
CA GLN A 109 -4.28 5.91 -3.85
C GLN A 109 -5.09 4.68 -4.26
N ALA A 110 -5.75 4.71 -5.41
CA ALA A 110 -6.47 3.54 -5.95
C ALA A 110 -5.52 2.34 -6.17
N SER A 111 -4.30 2.58 -6.68
CA SER A 111 -3.27 1.54 -6.83
C SER A 111 -2.81 0.94 -5.50
N ALA A 112 -2.75 1.75 -4.44
CA ALA A 112 -2.41 1.29 -3.09
C ALA A 112 -3.53 0.43 -2.46
N LEU A 113 -4.80 0.77 -2.70
CA LEU A 113 -5.94 -0.07 -2.31
C LEU A 113 -5.94 -1.40 -3.08
N LEU A 114 -5.67 -1.37 -4.38
CA LEU A 114 -5.49 -2.58 -5.19
C LEU A 114 -4.34 -3.46 -4.66
N ALA A 115 -3.22 -2.86 -4.27
CA ALA A 115 -2.09 -3.59 -3.69
C ALA A 115 -2.47 -4.30 -2.39
N THR A 116 -3.21 -3.62 -1.52
CA THR A 116 -3.69 -4.19 -0.25
C THR A 116 -4.69 -5.31 -0.51
N ALA A 117 -5.64 -5.12 -1.42
CA ALA A 117 -6.62 -6.13 -1.79
C ALA A 117 -5.95 -7.38 -2.40
N ALA A 118 -4.99 -7.19 -3.32
CA ALA A 118 -4.21 -8.28 -3.89
C ALA A 118 -3.44 -9.06 -2.83
N PHE A 119 -2.84 -8.36 -1.87
CA PHE A 119 -2.14 -8.98 -0.75
C PHE A 119 -3.10 -9.80 0.11
N ASP A 120 -4.27 -9.26 0.45
CA ASP A 120 -5.26 -9.94 1.27
C ASP A 120 -5.82 -11.21 0.60
N MET A 121 -5.90 -11.21 -0.74
CA MET A 121 -6.29 -12.37 -1.55
C MET A 121 -5.14 -13.35 -1.83
N GLY A 122 -3.94 -13.12 -1.30
CA GLY A 122 -2.78 -14.01 -1.45
C GLY A 122 -1.86 -13.69 -2.62
N SER A 123 -2.23 -12.81 -3.55
CA SER A 123 -1.38 -12.51 -4.71
C SER A 123 -0.20 -11.58 -4.36
N LEU A 124 0.87 -12.13 -3.77
CA LEU A 124 2.03 -11.35 -3.33
C LEU A 124 2.75 -10.65 -4.49
N ALA A 125 2.90 -11.34 -5.63
CA ALA A 125 3.55 -10.76 -6.81
C ALA A 125 2.72 -9.62 -7.43
N GLY A 126 1.39 -9.77 -7.46
CA GLY A 126 0.47 -8.73 -7.91
C GLY A 126 0.50 -7.53 -6.97
N ALA A 127 0.38 -7.78 -5.67
CA ALA A 127 0.45 -6.75 -4.63
C ALA A 127 1.76 -5.95 -4.70
N LYS A 128 2.91 -6.61 -4.90
CA LYS A 128 4.22 -5.95 -5.01
C LYS A 128 4.29 -5.03 -6.23
N ARG A 129 3.74 -5.45 -7.37
CA ARG A 129 3.67 -4.61 -8.58
C ARG A 129 2.81 -3.39 -8.35
N LEU A 130 1.61 -3.57 -7.80
CA LEU A 130 0.68 -2.47 -7.52
C LEU A 130 1.21 -1.48 -6.48
N ALA A 131 1.89 -1.96 -5.44
CA ALA A 131 2.53 -1.09 -4.45
C ALA A 131 3.68 -0.28 -5.07
N ARG A 132 4.46 -0.86 -6.00
CA ARG A 132 5.46 -0.09 -6.77
C ARG A 132 4.81 0.96 -7.67
N THR A 133 3.69 0.63 -8.30
CA THR A 133 2.91 1.60 -9.08
C THR A 133 2.43 2.76 -8.21
N ALA A 134 1.88 2.49 -7.02
CA ALA A 134 1.49 3.53 -6.08
C ALA A 134 2.67 4.41 -5.66
N ALA A 135 3.85 3.81 -5.41
CA ALA A 135 5.07 4.57 -5.11
C ALA A 135 5.49 5.49 -6.27
N LEU A 136 5.45 5.00 -7.51
CA LEU A 136 5.77 5.80 -8.70
C LEU A 136 4.79 6.96 -8.92
N TYR A 137 3.50 6.73 -8.67
CA TYR A 137 2.49 7.79 -8.70
C TYR A 137 2.76 8.84 -7.62
N GLY A 138 3.05 8.41 -6.39
CA GLY A 138 3.42 9.32 -5.30
C GLY A 138 4.72 10.09 -5.54
N GLU A 139 5.71 9.48 -6.19
CA GLU A 139 6.95 10.14 -6.59
C GLU A 139 6.70 11.20 -7.67
N SER A 140 5.99 10.83 -8.73
CA SER A 140 5.64 11.73 -9.84
C SER A 140 4.80 12.92 -9.38
N ALA A 141 3.86 12.68 -8.46
CA ALA A 141 3.04 13.72 -7.85
C ALA A 141 3.72 14.46 -6.68
N ARG A 142 4.95 14.10 -6.32
CA ARG A 142 5.68 14.62 -5.13
C ARG A 142 4.86 14.52 -3.83
N PHE A 143 4.03 13.50 -3.72
CA PHE A 143 3.13 13.26 -2.59
C PHE A 143 3.73 12.22 -1.64
N GLY A 144 4.47 12.72 -0.64
CA GLY A 144 5.22 11.90 0.31
C GLY A 144 4.39 10.90 1.13
N PRO A 145 3.19 11.24 1.63
CA PRO A 145 2.33 10.29 2.34
C PRO A 145 2.02 9.01 1.56
N LEU A 146 1.76 9.13 0.25
CA LEU A 146 1.51 7.97 -0.61
C LEU A 146 2.77 7.14 -0.84
N GLN A 147 3.93 7.78 -1.01
CA GLN A 147 5.21 7.07 -1.10
C GLN A 147 5.51 6.28 0.18
N ALA A 148 5.24 6.88 1.35
CA ALA A 148 5.39 6.23 2.65
C ALA A 148 4.42 5.05 2.81
N PHE A 149 3.14 5.21 2.46
CA PHE A 149 2.18 4.10 2.50
C PHE A 149 2.62 2.95 1.59
N ALA A 150 3.02 3.26 0.35
CA ALA A 150 3.50 2.27 -0.61
C ALA A 150 4.78 1.57 -0.14
N ALA A 151 5.69 2.29 0.52
CA ALA A 151 6.88 1.72 1.14
C ALA A 151 6.52 0.75 2.28
N GLY A 152 5.56 1.10 3.13
CA GLY A 152 5.01 0.20 4.15
C GLY A 152 4.36 -1.04 3.54
N ALA A 153 3.63 -0.90 2.43
CA ALA A 153 3.05 -2.01 1.70
C ALA A 153 4.10 -2.98 1.16
N LEU A 154 5.11 -2.45 0.47
CA LEU A 154 6.24 -3.25 -0.01
C LEU A 154 7.00 -3.92 1.15
N ALA A 155 7.12 -3.23 2.28
CA ALA A 155 7.82 -3.74 3.44
C ALA A 155 7.10 -4.97 4.03
N TYR A 156 5.78 -4.91 4.27
CA TYR A 156 5.10 -6.09 4.78
C TYR A 156 5.04 -7.22 3.75
N ILE A 157 4.88 -6.93 2.46
CA ILE A 157 4.96 -7.96 1.42
C ILE A 157 6.33 -8.66 1.47
N SER A 158 7.42 -7.91 1.68
CA SER A 158 8.77 -8.46 1.70
C SER A 158 9.01 -9.46 2.84
N TYR A 159 8.51 -9.19 4.06
CA TYR A 159 8.65 -10.18 5.13
C TYR A 159 7.67 -11.37 4.98
N PHE A 160 6.54 -11.22 4.28
CA PHE A 160 5.71 -12.38 3.87
C PHE A 160 6.37 -13.22 2.77
N SER A 161 7.29 -12.64 1.99
CA SER A 161 8.09 -13.31 0.97
C SER A 161 9.49 -13.74 1.46
N ALA A 162 9.68 -13.95 2.77
CA ALA A 162 10.95 -14.38 3.39
C ALA A 162 12.16 -13.46 3.10
N THR A 163 11.93 -12.16 2.93
CA THR A 163 12.97 -11.13 2.75
C THR A 163 12.86 -10.00 3.78
N PRO A 164 12.97 -10.27 5.09
CA PRO A 164 12.72 -9.28 6.13
C PRO A 164 13.78 -8.16 6.21
N SER A 165 15.01 -8.38 5.74
CA SER A 165 16.03 -7.31 5.64
C SER A 165 15.64 -6.22 4.65
N GLU A 166 15.04 -6.59 3.50
CA GLU A 166 14.49 -5.64 2.53
C GLU A 166 13.33 -4.84 3.11
N SER A 167 12.54 -5.46 4.00
CA SER A 167 11.45 -4.81 4.71
C SER A 167 11.92 -3.61 5.52
N VAL A 168 12.99 -3.77 6.31
CA VAL A 168 13.59 -2.69 7.11
C VAL A 168 14.04 -1.54 6.21
N ARG A 169 14.75 -1.84 5.11
CA ARG A 169 15.23 -0.83 4.16
C ARG A 169 14.09 -0.03 3.53
N LEU A 170 13.00 -0.70 3.17
CA LEU A 170 11.81 -0.06 2.59
C LEU A 170 11.14 0.86 3.59
N VAL A 171 10.99 0.45 4.85
CA VAL A 171 10.42 1.30 5.90
C VAL A 171 11.28 2.53 6.14
N GLN A 172 12.59 2.36 6.28
CA GLN A 172 13.52 3.48 6.48
C GLN A 172 13.43 4.51 5.35
N ARG A 173 13.31 4.05 4.10
CA ARG A 173 13.07 4.93 2.96
C ARG A 173 11.71 5.63 3.05
N GLY A 174 10.66 4.93 3.47
CA GLY A 174 9.33 5.52 3.69
C GLY A 174 9.35 6.63 4.73
N LEU A 175 10.08 6.45 5.84
CA LEU A 175 10.23 7.43 6.91
C LEU A 175 10.97 8.71 6.49
N MET A 176 11.75 8.66 5.40
CA MET A 176 12.44 9.83 4.85
C MET A 176 11.55 10.69 3.94
N CYS A 177 10.31 10.27 3.68
CA CYS A 177 9.38 11.04 2.84
C CYS A 177 8.97 12.35 3.52
N ALA A 178 8.75 13.40 2.73
CA ALA A 178 8.27 14.68 3.22
C ALA A 178 6.76 14.64 3.55
N GLY A 179 6.32 15.53 4.46
CA GLY A 179 4.89 15.75 4.72
C GLY A 179 4.17 14.64 5.49
N LEU A 180 4.90 13.74 6.17
CA LEU A 180 4.26 12.65 6.94
C LEU A 180 3.57 13.16 8.21
N GLY A 181 2.36 12.68 8.47
CA GLY A 181 1.66 12.79 9.74
C GLY A 181 2.12 11.71 10.73
N ASP A 182 1.65 11.82 11.97
CA ASP A 182 1.96 10.87 13.03
C ASP A 182 1.42 9.46 12.70
N THR A 183 0.27 9.36 12.03
CA THR A 183 -0.33 8.06 11.65
C THR A 183 0.55 7.31 10.65
N ALA A 184 1.14 8.01 9.69
CA ALA A 184 2.08 7.44 8.73
C ALA A 184 3.33 6.89 9.43
N VAL A 185 3.93 7.71 10.32
CA VAL A 185 5.12 7.34 11.09
C VAL A 185 4.84 6.13 11.98
N ARG A 186 3.73 6.16 12.73
CA ARG A 186 3.27 5.05 13.57
C ARG A 186 3.13 3.76 12.76
N ARG A 187 2.42 3.80 11.63
CA ARG A 187 2.23 2.63 10.77
C ARG A 187 3.56 2.05 10.30
N LEU A 188 4.47 2.92 9.84
CA LEU A 188 5.80 2.50 9.38
C LEU A 188 6.62 1.87 10.52
N ARG A 189 6.66 2.48 11.70
CA ARG A 189 7.39 1.94 12.85
C ARG A 189 6.82 0.61 13.34
N ALA A 190 5.50 0.42 13.31
CA ALA A 190 4.89 -0.88 13.60
C ALA A 190 5.30 -1.97 12.58
N ILE A 191 5.44 -1.61 11.30
CA ILE A 191 5.92 -2.53 10.26
C ILE A 191 7.42 -2.82 10.44
N GLU A 192 8.22 -1.82 10.78
CA GLU A 192 9.65 -1.95 11.10
C GLU A 192 9.87 -2.90 12.28
N ALA A 193 9.07 -2.77 13.34
CA ALA A 193 9.13 -3.63 14.50
C ALA A 193 8.89 -5.11 14.13
N ARG A 194 7.87 -5.38 13.29
CA ARG A 194 7.62 -6.72 12.76
C ARG A 194 8.74 -7.22 11.85
N ALA A 195 9.34 -6.35 11.06
CA ALA A 195 10.48 -6.72 10.22
C ALA A 195 11.70 -7.15 11.05
N TYR A 196 12.01 -6.41 12.12
CA TYR A 196 13.06 -6.80 13.08
C TYR A 196 12.69 -8.08 13.85
N GLY A 197 11.44 -8.25 14.24
CA GLY A 197 10.96 -9.51 14.84
C GLY A 197 11.19 -10.71 13.92
N HIS A 198 10.91 -10.56 12.61
CA HIS A 198 11.22 -11.59 11.61
C HIS A 198 12.72 -11.86 11.40
N LEU A 199 13.60 -10.92 11.78
CA LEU A 199 15.05 -11.09 11.78
C LEU A 199 15.59 -11.68 13.09
N GLY A 200 14.75 -11.84 14.12
CA GLY A 200 15.18 -12.19 15.47
C GLY A 200 15.88 -11.05 16.24
N ASP A 201 15.91 -9.84 15.69
CA ASP A 201 16.50 -8.67 16.36
C ASP A 201 15.51 -8.08 17.36
N THR A 202 15.48 -8.70 18.54
CA THR A 202 14.58 -8.33 19.64
C THR A 202 14.77 -6.88 20.10
N ALA A 203 16.03 -6.42 20.17
CA ALA A 203 16.33 -5.08 20.65
C ALA A 203 15.84 -4.01 19.67
N SER A 204 16.04 -4.20 18.37
CA SER A 204 15.52 -3.26 17.36
C SER A 204 14.00 -3.32 17.24
N ALA A 205 13.41 -4.52 17.37
CA ALA A 205 11.96 -4.68 17.38
C ALA A 205 11.31 -3.89 18.53
N GLN A 206 11.86 -4.01 19.74
CA GLN A 206 11.37 -3.29 20.93
C GLN A 206 11.49 -1.77 20.77
N ARG A 207 12.63 -1.28 20.29
CA ARG A 207 12.80 0.16 20.00
C ARG A 207 11.77 0.67 18.98
N ALA A 208 11.52 -0.10 17.92
CA ALA A 208 10.55 0.29 16.89
C ALA A 208 9.10 0.28 17.43
N LEU A 209 8.76 -0.60 18.37
CA LEU A 209 7.47 -0.57 19.07
C LEU A 209 7.30 0.73 19.87
N GLU A 210 8.31 1.09 20.67
CA GLU A 210 8.30 2.32 21.47
C GLU A 210 8.15 3.58 20.58
N LEU A 211 8.88 3.62 19.47
CA LEU A 211 8.77 4.71 18.48
C LEU A 211 7.39 4.77 17.82
N SER A 212 6.76 3.62 17.59
CA SER A 212 5.41 3.54 17.03
C SER A 212 4.37 4.13 18.00
N GLU A 213 4.43 3.75 19.28
CA GLU A 213 3.51 4.21 20.32
C GLU A 213 3.71 5.70 20.67
N GLY A 214 4.96 6.17 20.58
CA GLY A 214 5.37 7.54 20.87
C GLY A 214 5.15 8.55 19.75
N ALA A 215 4.72 8.13 18.55
CA ALA A 215 4.43 9.03 17.43
C ALA A 215 3.17 9.88 17.70
N ARG A 216 3.35 11.00 18.41
CA ARG A 216 2.31 11.93 18.88
C ARG A 216 2.81 13.39 18.88
N SER A 217 3.28 13.86 17.72
CA SER A 217 3.69 15.26 17.54
C SER A 217 2.51 16.21 17.26
N GLY A 218 1.33 15.68 16.94
CA GLY A 218 0.15 16.45 16.51
C GLY A 218 0.12 16.72 15.00
N ARG A 219 1.07 16.17 14.23
CA ARG A 219 1.13 16.33 12.78
C ARG A 219 0.15 15.39 12.08
N THR A 220 -0.51 15.90 11.05
CA THR A 220 -1.44 15.14 10.18
C THR A 220 -1.04 15.26 8.72
N ASP A 221 -1.44 14.30 7.91
CA ASP A 221 -1.30 14.32 6.45
C ASP A 221 -2.60 13.94 5.74
N ASP A 222 -2.71 14.34 4.47
CA ASP A 222 -3.95 14.19 3.70
C ASP A 222 -4.30 12.73 3.41
N LEU A 223 -3.34 11.79 3.45
CA LEU A 223 -3.62 10.39 3.15
C LEU A 223 -4.11 9.64 4.38
N HIS A 224 -3.37 9.74 5.49
CA HIS A 224 -3.59 8.89 6.66
C HIS A 224 -4.69 9.45 7.57
N GLU A 225 -4.87 10.77 7.60
CA GLU A 225 -5.89 11.44 8.41
C GLU A 225 -7.12 11.85 7.60
N VAL A 226 -6.96 12.51 6.45
CA VAL A 226 -8.12 12.99 5.66
C VAL A 226 -8.78 11.85 4.88
N VAL A 227 -8.03 11.10 4.08
CA VAL A 227 -8.59 9.92 3.39
C VAL A 227 -8.85 8.78 4.38
N GLY A 228 -7.88 8.49 5.25
CA GLY A 228 -8.05 7.56 6.36
C GLY A 228 -8.47 6.15 5.93
N GLY A 229 -9.33 5.52 6.72
CA GLY A 229 -9.78 4.14 6.45
C GLY A 229 -8.63 3.14 6.46
N GLU A 230 -8.46 2.36 5.39
CA GLU A 230 -7.30 1.46 5.25
C GLU A 230 -5.94 2.19 5.18
N PHE A 231 -5.93 3.46 4.76
CA PHE A 231 -4.72 4.28 4.83
C PHE A 231 -4.37 4.68 6.26
N GLY A 232 -5.36 4.76 7.14
CA GLY A 232 -5.15 5.05 8.55
C GLY A 232 -4.42 3.95 9.31
N PHE A 233 -4.22 4.17 10.60
CA PHE A 233 -3.62 3.18 11.50
C PHE A 233 -4.15 3.34 12.93
N SER A 234 -5.36 2.85 13.13
CA SER A 234 -6.11 2.97 14.38
C SER A 234 -5.42 2.28 15.57
N ASP A 235 -5.76 2.71 16.78
CA ASP A 235 -5.13 2.20 18.00
C ASP A 235 -5.32 0.69 18.19
N GLU A 236 -6.48 0.13 17.81
CA GLU A 236 -6.67 -1.33 17.87
C GLU A 236 -5.77 -2.08 16.88
N ARG A 237 -5.48 -1.47 15.72
CA ARG A 237 -4.60 -2.05 14.71
C ARG A 237 -3.14 -1.96 15.12
N LEU A 238 -2.76 -0.86 15.78
CA LEU A 238 -1.46 -0.72 16.42
C LEU A 238 -1.29 -1.80 17.50
N ALA A 239 -2.24 -1.94 18.42
CA ALA A 239 -2.18 -2.93 19.49
C ALA A 239 -2.06 -4.37 18.95
N MET A 240 -2.84 -4.71 17.90
CA MET A 240 -2.70 -6.00 17.21
C MET A 240 -1.33 -6.16 16.53
N SER A 241 -0.77 -5.10 15.94
CA SER A 241 0.57 -5.18 15.35
C SER A 241 1.65 -5.39 16.42
N ASN A 242 1.47 -4.80 17.60
CA ASN A 242 2.36 -4.97 18.74
C ASN A 242 2.29 -6.39 19.29
N SER A 243 1.10 -7.00 19.40
CA SER A 243 0.97 -8.42 19.77
C SER A 243 1.71 -9.34 18.81
N SER A 244 1.55 -9.11 17.51
CA SER A 244 2.25 -9.89 16.49
C SER A 244 3.77 -9.75 16.57
N THR A 245 4.27 -8.56 16.90
CA THR A 245 5.71 -8.33 17.07
C THR A 245 6.23 -9.04 18.32
N ALA A 246 5.51 -8.93 19.44
CA ALA A 246 5.85 -9.59 20.69
C ALA A 246 5.96 -11.12 20.54
N LEU A 247 5.04 -11.73 19.78
CA LEU A 247 5.12 -13.16 19.43
C LEU A 247 6.39 -13.50 18.64
N LEU A 248 6.76 -12.67 17.65
CA LEU A 248 7.95 -12.91 16.82
C LEU A 248 9.25 -12.88 17.63
N VAL A 249 9.30 -12.08 18.71
CA VAL A 249 10.45 -11.99 19.60
C VAL A 249 10.34 -12.90 20.83
N GLY A 250 9.35 -13.79 20.88
CA GLY A 250 9.17 -14.76 21.96
C GLY A 250 8.64 -14.18 23.27
N ASN A 251 8.12 -12.96 23.28
CA ASN A 251 7.53 -12.33 24.46
C ASN A 251 6.02 -12.61 24.53
N GLY A 252 5.66 -13.78 25.06
CA GLY A 252 4.27 -14.23 25.20
C GLY A 252 3.41 -13.34 26.10
N GLU A 253 3.98 -12.83 27.19
CA GLU A 253 3.28 -11.94 28.13
C GLU A 253 2.88 -10.62 27.47
N GLN A 254 3.82 -9.93 26.81
CA GLN A 254 3.52 -8.70 26.08
C GLN A 254 2.56 -8.94 24.91
N ALA A 255 2.67 -10.11 24.25
CA ALA A 255 1.76 -10.49 23.18
C ALA A 255 0.32 -10.59 23.66
N GLU A 256 0.09 -11.28 24.79
CA GLU A 256 -1.23 -11.41 25.41
C GLU A 256 -1.80 -10.05 25.83
N VAL A 257 -1.02 -9.22 26.52
CA VAL A 257 -1.44 -7.85 26.93
C VAL A 257 -1.86 -7.01 25.71
N SER A 258 -1.04 -7.02 24.66
CA SER A 258 -1.29 -6.22 23.45
C SER A 258 -2.51 -6.74 22.67
N ALA A 259 -2.69 -8.06 22.60
CA ALA A 259 -3.82 -8.68 21.91
C ALA A 259 -5.14 -8.40 22.64
N LEU A 260 -5.17 -8.53 23.98
CA LEU A 260 -6.32 -8.17 24.80
C LEU A 260 -6.66 -6.69 24.65
N ARG A 261 -5.66 -5.80 24.62
CA ARG A 261 -5.88 -4.37 24.40
C ARG A 261 -6.52 -4.09 23.04
N ALA A 262 -6.09 -4.77 21.98
CA ALA A 262 -6.70 -4.64 20.66
C ALA A 262 -8.17 -5.07 20.65
N LEU A 263 -8.48 -6.18 21.32
CA LEU A 263 -9.85 -6.70 21.45
C LEU A 263 -10.74 -5.78 22.29
N GLU A 264 -10.22 -5.21 23.39
CA GLU A 264 -10.92 -4.24 24.22
C GLU A 264 -11.27 -2.97 23.42
N LEU A 265 -10.28 -2.41 22.70
CA LEU A 265 -10.48 -1.24 21.84
C LEU A 265 -11.53 -1.52 20.76
N LEU A 266 -11.53 -2.70 20.14
CA LEU A 266 -12.57 -3.10 19.18
C LEU A 266 -13.95 -3.23 19.85
N ASN A 267 -14.03 -3.85 21.02
CA ASN A 267 -15.30 -4.05 21.73
C ASN A 267 -15.94 -2.73 22.18
N SER A 268 -15.13 -1.70 22.44
CA SER A 268 -15.62 -0.35 22.75
C SER A 268 -16.31 0.34 21.56
N LYS A 269 -16.10 -0.15 20.32
CA LYS A 269 -16.73 0.40 19.12
C LYS A 269 -18.12 -0.20 18.86
N PRO A 270 -19.02 0.54 18.19
CA PRO A 270 -20.24 -0.03 17.63
C PRO A 270 -19.94 -1.22 16.71
N ALA A 271 -20.82 -2.23 16.68
CA ALA A 271 -20.61 -3.45 15.89
C ALA A 271 -20.28 -3.18 14.42
N SER A 272 -20.90 -2.16 13.81
CA SER A 272 -20.67 -1.74 12.42
C SER A 272 -19.28 -1.16 12.15
N ALA A 273 -18.56 -0.72 13.18
CA ALA A 273 -17.22 -0.13 13.10
C ALA A 273 -16.11 -1.10 13.52
N ARG A 274 -16.44 -2.35 13.88
CA ARG A 274 -15.47 -3.37 14.27
C ARG A 274 -14.88 -4.03 13.02
N SER A 275 -13.57 -3.95 12.86
CA SER A 275 -12.87 -4.67 11.79
C SER A 275 -12.77 -6.15 12.14
N ALA A 276 -13.44 -7.01 11.38
CA ALA A 276 -13.33 -8.46 11.53
C ALA A 276 -11.89 -8.95 11.34
N ARG A 277 -11.11 -8.29 10.47
CA ARG A 277 -9.71 -8.62 10.21
C ARG A 277 -8.82 -8.33 11.40
N VAL A 278 -8.98 -7.17 12.03
CA VAL A 278 -8.22 -6.82 13.24
C VAL A 278 -8.64 -7.70 14.41
N MET A 279 -9.95 -7.96 14.55
CA MET A 279 -10.49 -8.86 15.57
C MET A 279 -9.92 -10.28 15.46
N GLY A 280 -9.99 -10.88 14.26
CA GLY A 280 -9.45 -12.20 14.00
C GLY A 280 -7.93 -12.26 14.19
N GLY A 281 -7.20 -11.23 13.76
CA GLY A 281 -5.76 -11.12 13.95
C GLY A 281 -5.36 -11.08 15.42
N ALA A 282 -6.00 -10.20 16.21
CA ALA A 282 -5.74 -10.09 17.65
C ALA A 282 -6.14 -11.36 18.41
N ALA A 283 -7.27 -11.98 18.06
CA ALA A 283 -7.72 -13.24 18.65
C ALA A 283 -6.76 -14.40 18.37
N ALA A 284 -6.23 -14.50 17.14
CA ALA A 284 -5.24 -15.50 16.79
C ALA A 284 -3.89 -15.26 17.50
N ASP A 285 -3.47 -14.00 17.63
CA ASP A 285 -2.27 -13.66 18.39
C ASP A 285 -2.44 -14.00 19.89
N LEU A 286 -3.60 -13.71 20.49
CA LEU A 286 -3.94 -14.09 21.86
C LEU A 286 -3.89 -15.60 22.07
N ALA A 287 -4.49 -16.36 21.15
CA ALA A 287 -4.44 -17.82 21.21
C ALA A 287 -3.00 -18.34 21.18
N MET A 288 -2.13 -17.74 20.36
CA MET A 288 -0.73 -18.16 20.27
C MET A 288 0.02 -17.83 21.56
N ALA A 289 -0.20 -16.65 22.13
CA ALA A 289 0.39 -16.26 23.41
C ALA A 289 0.01 -17.24 24.53
N ARG A 290 -1.27 -17.65 24.60
CA ARG A 290 -1.75 -18.65 25.56
C ARG A 290 -1.14 -20.04 25.33
N LEU A 291 -0.99 -20.48 24.08
CA LEU A 291 -0.27 -21.72 23.77
C LEU A 291 1.20 -21.68 24.18
N LEU A 292 1.88 -20.53 24.11
CA LEU A 292 3.26 -20.38 24.62
C LEU A 292 3.34 -20.57 26.14
N HIS A 293 2.26 -20.26 26.86
CA HIS A 293 2.12 -20.46 28.31
C HIS A 293 1.50 -21.82 28.70
N ASN A 294 1.32 -22.73 27.73
CA ASN A 294 0.66 -24.04 27.92
C ASN A 294 -0.82 -23.97 28.32
N ASP A 295 -1.50 -22.87 28.02
CA ASP A 295 -2.93 -22.69 28.25
C ASP A 295 -3.73 -23.06 26.99
N LEU A 296 -4.00 -24.36 26.84
CA LEU A 296 -4.72 -24.90 25.68
C LEU A 296 -6.19 -24.49 25.67
N GLU A 297 -6.84 -24.53 26.82
CA GLU A 297 -8.24 -24.13 27.00
C GLU A 297 -8.43 -22.64 26.71
N GLY A 298 -7.56 -21.79 27.24
CA GLY A 298 -7.60 -20.36 26.94
C GLY A 298 -7.27 -20.07 25.48
N ALA A 299 -6.39 -20.84 24.83
CA ALA A 299 -6.19 -20.73 23.38
C ALA A 299 -7.47 -21.08 22.60
N ALA A 300 -8.21 -22.11 23.02
CA ALA A 300 -9.50 -22.47 22.43
C ALA A 300 -10.55 -21.37 22.59
N GLU A 301 -10.62 -20.74 23.77
CA GLU A 301 -11.50 -19.60 24.04
C GLU A 301 -11.17 -18.40 23.14
N ALA A 302 -9.90 -18.03 23.04
CA ALA A 302 -9.46 -16.91 22.22
C ALA A 302 -9.80 -17.14 20.73
N LEU A 303 -9.63 -18.37 20.24
CA LEU A 303 -9.97 -18.75 18.87
C LEU A 303 -11.45 -18.60 18.53
N ALA A 304 -12.37 -18.52 19.50
CA ALA A 304 -13.79 -18.33 19.24
C ALA A 304 -14.07 -17.14 18.29
N LYS A 305 -13.34 -16.03 18.46
CA LYS A 305 -13.47 -14.81 17.63
C LYS A 305 -12.87 -14.95 16.24
N VAL A 306 -11.96 -15.89 16.02
CA VAL A 306 -11.42 -16.19 14.69
C VAL A 306 -12.50 -16.81 13.81
N TRP A 307 -13.36 -17.65 14.38
CA TRP A 307 -14.41 -18.35 13.65
C TRP A 307 -15.51 -17.43 13.15
N ASP A 308 -15.69 -16.28 13.79
CA ASP A 308 -16.64 -15.24 13.39
C ASP A 308 -16.18 -14.44 12.15
N VAL A 309 -14.94 -14.63 11.69
CA VAL A 309 -14.42 -13.91 10.51
C VAL A 309 -15.05 -14.47 9.22
N PRO A 310 -15.77 -13.63 8.44
CA PRO A 310 -16.40 -14.03 7.19
C PRO A 310 -15.41 -14.61 6.19
N VAL A 311 -15.83 -15.62 5.43
CA VAL A 311 -14.99 -16.39 4.50
C VAL A 311 -14.23 -15.51 3.50
N ASP A 312 -14.92 -14.49 2.98
CA ASP A 312 -14.45 -13.50 2.01
C ASP A 312 -13.54 -12.41 2.62
N GLN A 313 -13.41 -12.39 3.95
CA GLN A 313 -12.55 -11.46 4.70
C GLN A 313 -11.36 -12.16 5.38
N ARG A 314 -11.17 -13.47 5.17
CA ARG A 314 -10.05 -14.25 5.70
C ARG A 314 -8.76 -13.97 4.92
N ALA A 315 -8.20 -12.79 5.17
CA ALA A 315 -7.00 -12.30 4.50
C ALA A 315 -5.74 -13.12 4.82
N THR A 316 -4.75 -13.07 3.92
CA THR A 316 -3.42 -13.70 4.03
C THR A 316 -2.78 -13.58 5.42
N GLY A 317 -2.89 -12.42 6.07
CA GLY A 317 -2.34 -12.20 7.40
C GLY A 317 -2.97 -13.09 8.49
N LEU A 318 -4.30 -13.27 8.45
CA LEU A 318 -5.00 -14.15 9.39
C LEU A 318 -4.69 -15.61 9.09
N LEU A 319 -4.71 -16.00 7.80
CA LEU A 319 -4.40 -17.37 7.39
C LEU A 319 -3.01 -17.80 7.85
N ARG A 320 -2.01 -16.92 7.77
CA ARG A 320 -0.66 -17.22 8.28
C ARG A 320 -0.64 -17.44 9.80
N ARG A 321 -1.41 -16.68 10.58
CA ARG A 321 -1.48 -16.83 12.05
C ARG A 321 -2.11 -18.15 12.45
N VAL A 322 -3.25 -18.51 11.85
CA VAL A 322 -3.92 -19.77 12.18
C VAL A 322 -3.11 -20.98 11.72
N SER A 323 -2.37 -20.88 10.61
CA SER A 323 -1.42 -21.93 10.22
C SER A 323 -0.29 -22.11 11.23
N GLN A 324 0.26 -21.01 11.79
CA GLN A 324 1.24 -21.09 12.87
C GLN A 324 0.66 -21.74 14.14
N LEU A 325 -0.57 -21.39 14.51
CA LEU A 325 -1.30 -22.02 15.62
C LEU A 325 -1.44 -23.53 15.41
N ARG A 326 -1.84 -23.96 14.20
CA ARG A 326 -1.92 -25.38 13.86
C ARG A 326 -0.59 -26.09 14.06
N SER A 327 0.52 -25.49 13.64
CA SER A 327 1.86 -26.05 13.89
C SER A 327 2.21 -26.10 15.38
N ALA A 328 1.81 -25.10 16.18
CA ALA A 328 2.03 -25.12 17.62
C ALA A 328 1.24 -26.23 18.33
N LEU A 329 0.03 -26.55 17.85
CA LEU A 329 -0.81 -27.62 18.38
C LEU A 329 -0.24 -29.03 18.13
N THR A 330 0.74 -29.20 17.22
CA THR A 330 1.39 -30.49 16.99
C THR A 330 2.61 -30.74 17.88
N LEU A 331 2.97 -29.79 18.75
CA LEU A 331 4.09 -29.95 19.68
C LEU A 331 3.87 -31.14 20.63
N PRO A 332 4.94 -31.83 21.07
CA PRO A 332 4.85 -33.02 21.93
C PRO A 332 3.96 -32.86 23.16
N ARG A 333 3.95 -31.65 23.76
CA ARG A 333 3.15 -31.31 24.95
C ARG A 333 1.63 -31.38 24.75
N TYR A 334 1.16 -31.33 23.50
CA TYR A 334 -0.26 -31.40 23.15
C TYR A 334 -0.66 -32.72 22.49
N GLN A 335 0.28 -33.68 22.38
CA GLN A 335 -0.03 -34.99 21.81
C GLN A 335 -1.06 -35.72 22.66
N GLY A 336 -2.10 -36.26 22.01
CA GLY A 336 -3.20 -36.99 22.66
C GLY A 336 -4.27 -36.11 23.30
N ALA A 337 -4.10 -34.78 23.34
CA ALA A 337 -5.14 -33.88 23.80
C ALA A 337 -6.24 -33.74 22.73
N ALA A 338 -7.46 -34.18 23.04
CA ALA A 338 -8.59 -34.10 22.11
C ALA A 338 -8.85 -32.66 21.63
N VAL A 339 -8.79 -31.69 22.54
CA VAL A 339 -8.96 -30.25 22.23
C VAL A 339 -7.95 -29.77 21.19
N ALA A 340 -6.68 -30.21 21.27
CA ALA A 340 -5.67 -29.82 20.30
C ALA A 340 -5.95 -30.39 18.90
N GLY A 341 -6.43 -31.63 18.83
CA GLY A 341 -6.89 -32.27 17.59
C GLY A 341 -8.07 -31.53 16.97
N ASP A 342 -9.12 -31.27 17.75
CA ASP A 342 -10.33 -30.57 17.30
C ASP A 342 -10.01 -29.15 16.79
N LEU A 343 -9.15 -28.42 17.50
CA LEU A 343 -8.68 -27.10 17.06
C LEU A 343 -7.89 -27.18 15.76
N ALA A 344 -6.98 -28.16 15.63
CA ALA A 344 -6.18 -28.33 14.42
C ALA A 344 -7.05 -28.64 13.19
N GLU A 345 -8.07 -29.50 13.33
CA GLU A 345 -9.04 -29.82 12.29
C GLU A 345 -9.88 -28.59 11.92
N ARG A 346 -10.38 -27.87 12.93
CA ARG A 346 -11.18 -26.65 12.71
C ARG A 346 -10.37 -25.56 12.00
N ILE A 347 -9.09 -25.39 12.33
CA ILE A 347 -8.18 -24.50 11.60
C ILE A 347 -8.05 -24.96 10.13
N GLU A 348 -7.96 -26.26 9.86
CA GLU A 348 -7.89 -26.78 8.49
C GLU A 348 -9.10 -26.37 7.67
N GLY A 349 -10.30 -26.63 8.21
CA GLY A 349 -11.56 -26.25 7.58
C GLY A 349 -11.67 -24.75 7.37
N PHE A 350 -11.21 -23.95 8.34
CA PHE A 350 -11.19 -22.49 8.24
C PHE A 350 -10.31 -21.99 7.08
N VAL A 351 -9.12 -22.58 6.91
CA VAL A 351 -8.17 -22.24 5.83
C VAL A 351 -8.66 -22.75 4.48
N LEU A 352 -9.19 -23.99 4.43
CA LEU A 352 -9.74 -24.60 3.21
C LEU A 352 -10.90 -23.81 2.61
N ALA A 353 -11.76 -23.26 3.47
CA ALA A 353 -12.92 -22.51 3.01
C ALA A 353 -12.57 -21.09 2.51
N SER A 354 -11.37 -20.54 2.76
CA SER A 354 -11.03 -19.16 2.42
C SER A 354 -10.88 -18.91 0.91
N SER A 355 -11.48 -17.83 0.42
CA SER A 355 -11.38 -17.38 -0.97
C SER A 355 -9.96 -16.96 -1.38
N ALA A 356 -9.12 -16.55 -0.42
CA ALA A 356 -7.72 -16.17 -0.69
C ALA A 356 -6.84 -17.36 -1.10
N ARG A 357 -7.26 -18.60 -0.79
CA ARG A 357 -6.54 -19.82 -1.20
C ARG A 357 -6.67 -20.10 -2.71
N SER A 358 -7.64 -19.50 -3.40
CA SER A 358 -7.86 -19.77 -4.83
C SER A 358 -6.78 -19.20 -5.76
N LEU A 359 -5.89 -18.34 -5.27
CA LEU A 359 -4.88 -17.64 -6.09
C LEU A 359 -3.42 -18.06 -5.81
N ASP A 360 -3.13 -18.64 -4.65
CA ASP A 360 -1.81 -19.17 -4.28
C ASP A 360 -1.92 -20.67 -4.01
N GLY A 361 -1.05 -21.46 -4.65
CA GLY A 361 -0.89 -22.90 -4.39
C GLY A 361 -0.54 -23.19 -2.93
N PRO A 362 -0.57 -24.46 -2.49
CA PRO A 362 -0.48 -24.83 -1.08
C PRO A 362 0.79 -24.22 -0.48
N TYR A 363 0.61 -23.40 0.56
CA TYR A 363 1.67 -22.83 1.36
C TYR A 363 2.81 -23.84 1.51
N GLY A 364 3.97 -23.53 0.94
CA GLY A 364 5.19 -24.24 1.26
C GLY A 364 5.34 -24.17 2.78
N VAL A 365 5.28 -25.34 3.41
CA VAL A 365 5.69 -25.53 4.80
C VAL A 365 7.07 -24.88 4.90
N ILE A 366 7.15 -23.71 5.53
CA ILE A 366 8.45 -23.18 5.94
C ILE A 366 8.91 -24.18 7.00
N ALA A 367 9.85 -25.03 6.61
CA ALA A 367 10.58 -25.86 7.51
C ALA A 367 11.18 -24.93 8.58
N LEU A 368 10.59 -24.97 9.77
CA LEU A 368 11.33 -24.67 10.98
C LEU A 368 12.24 -25.88 11.15
N GLU A 369 13.45 -25.80 10.60
CA GLU A 369 14.54 -26.61 11.13
C GLU A 369 14.78 -26.19 12.60
N PRO A 370 15.14 -27.16 13.46
CA PRO A 370 14.84 -27.19 14.89
C PRO A 370 15.41 -26.05 15.74
#